data_AF-A0A7J8N1Z4-F1
#
_entry.id   AF-A0A7J8N1Z4-F1
#
_cell.length_a   1.000
_cell.length_b   1.000
_cell.length_c   1.000
_cell.angle_alpha   90.00
_cell.angle_beta   90.00
_cell.angle_gamma   90.00
#
_symmetry.space_group_name_H-M   'P 1'
#
loop_
_entity.id
_entity.type
_entity.pdbx_description
1 polymer ?
#
loop_
_entity_poly.entity_id
_entity_poly.type
_entity_poly.pdbx_seq_one_letter_code
_entity_poly.pdbx_strand_id
1 'polypeptide(L)'
;MLAKESGGSTFDLPEELLQVLPSDPFDQLDVARKITSIALSTRVSLLEAESSSLRDKLTEKDQQIADLCAQIDALETSLSETSNKLVMADQEKESLLKDNASLSNTVRKLQRDVSK
;
A
#
# COMPACT_ATOMS: atom_id res chain seq x y z
N MET A 1 -20.84 24.77 67.45
CA MET A 1 -19.94 24.98 66.30
C MET A 1 -20.56 24.29 65.10
N LEU A 2 -21.23 25.04 64.23
CA LEU A 2 -21.81 24.48 63.00
C LEU A 2 -20.69 24.24 61.99
N ALA A 3 -20.54 23.00 61.55
CA ALA A 3 -19.65 22.61 60.48
C ALA A 3 -20.14 23.23 59.17
N LYS A 4 -19.42 24.25 58.70
CA LYS A 4 -19.53 24.75 57.32
C LYS A 4 -18.45 24.03 56.53
N GLU A 5 -18.77 22.84 56.02
CA GLU A 5 -17.96 22.21 54.98
C GLU A 5 -18.16 23.01 53.69
N SER A 6 -17.23 23.91 53.43
CA SER A 6 -17.06 24.59 52.16
C SER A 6 -16.50 23.59 51.15
N GLY A 7 -17.35 22.69 50.65
CA GLY A 7 -17.10 21.84 49.48
C GLY A 7 -17.14 22.67 48.19
N GLY A 8 -16.27 23.67 48.09
CA GLY A 8 -16.19 24.61 46.98
C GLY A 8 -15.11 24.21 45.98
N SER A 9 -15.34 23.14 45.23
CA SER A 9 -14.89 23.07 43.84
C SER A 9 -16.14 22.90 42.99
N THR A 10 -16.99 23.91 43.03
CA THR A 10 -18.20 23.99 42.23
C THR A 10 -17.75 24.06 40.78
N PHE A 11 -17.91 22.94 40.06
CA PHE A 11 -18.01 23.01 38.61
C PHE A 11 -19.02 24.12 38.30
N ASP A 12 -18.57 25.23 37.71
CA ASP A 12 -19.47 26.29 37.23
C ASP A 12 -20.22 25.72 36.01
N LEU A 13 -21.23 24.91 36.32
CA LEU A 13 -22.19 24.41 35.36
C LEU A 13 -23.14 25.56 35.01
N PRO A 14 -23.45 25.77 33.72
CA PRO A 14 -24.51 26.68 33.31
C PRO A 14 -25.80 26.42 34.09
N GLU A 15 -26.50 27.51 34.45
CA GLU A 15 -27.72 27.48 35.25
C GLU A 15 -28.78 26.55 34.61
N GLU A 16 -28.82 26.50 33.29
CA GLU A 16 -29.71 25.64 32.51
C GLU A 16 -29.46 24.15 32.77
N LEU A 17 -28.20 23.75 33.01
CA LEU A 17 -27.85 22.37 33.32
C LEU A 17 -28.14 22.03 34.78
N LEU A 18 -27.96 22.99 35.70
CA LEU A 18 -28.31 22.83 37.12
C LEU A 18 -29.82 22.60 37.30
N GLN A 19 -30.65 23.29 36.50
CA GLN A 19 -32.11 23.13 36.54
C GLN A 19 -32.59 21.75 36.08
N VAL A 20 -31.82 21.06 35.23
CA VAL A 20 -32.18 19.75 34.66
C VAL A 20 -31.49 18.60 35.39
N LEU A 21 -30.46 18.89 36.20
CA LEU A 21 -29.75 17.88 36.97
C LEU A 21 -30.67 17.30 38.08
N PRO A 22 -30.73 15.97 38.26
CA PRO A 22 -31.51 15.37 39.34
C PRO A 22 -31.05 15.91 40.70
N SER A 23 -31.98 16.21 41.62
CA SER A 23 -31.61 16.66 42.97
C SER A 23 -31.04 15.54 43.85
N ASP A 24 -31.41 14.28 43.56
CA ASP A 24 -30.92 13.11 44.31
C ASP A 24 -29.48 12.72 43.87
N PRO A 25 -28.53 12.57 44.81
CA PRO A 25 -27.14 12.24 44.48
C PRO A 25 -26.94 10.89 43.77
N PHE A 26 -27.78 9.88 44.03
CA PHE A 26 -27.65 8.58 43.37
C PHE A 26 -28.14 8.65 41.92
N ASP A 27 -29.21 9.41 41.66
CA ASP A 27 -29.70 9.69 40.31
C ASP A 27 -28.68 10.49 39.49
N GLN A 28 -27.97 11.46 40.10
CA GLN A 28 -26.87 12.17 39.44
C GLN A 28 -25.73 11.23 39.03
N LEU A 29 -25.37 10.28 39.90
CA LEU A 29 -24.35 9.29 39.59
C LEU A 29 -24.77 8.38 38.44
N ASP A 30 -26.06 8.02 38.36
CA ASP A 30 -26.59 7.24 37.24
C ASP A 30 -26.52 8.01 35.92
N VAL A 31 -26.85 9.31 35.92
CA VAL A 31 -26.66 10.20 34.77
C VAL A 31 -25.19 10.28 34.36
N ALA A 32 -24.28 10.48 35.31
CA ALA A 32 -22.84 10.53 35.04
C ALA A 32 -22.33 9.21 34.44
N ARG A 33 -22.81 8.07 34.96
CA ARG A 33 -22.49 6.73 34.43
C ARG A 33 -22.99 6.56 33.01
N LYS A 34 -24.24 6.97 32.72
CA LYS A 34 -24.82 6.93 31.38
C LYS A 34 -24.03 7.78 30.39
N ILE A 35 -23.70 9.02 30.76
CA ILE A 35 -22.88 9.92 29.93
C ILE A 35 -21.53 9.27 29.63
N THR A 36 -20.85 8.75 30.66
CA THR A 36 -19.54 8.10 30.50
C THR A 36 -19.65 6.87 29.62
N SER A 37 -20.69 6.04 29.80
CA SER A 37 -20.95 4.87 28.98
C SER A 37 -21.16 5.25 27.52
N ILE A 38 -21.97 6.28 27.23
CA ILE A 38 -22.21 6.76 25.86
C ILE A 38 -20.92 7.31 25.24
N ALA A 39 -20.15 8.10 25.99
CA ALA A 39 -18.88 8.66 25.53
C ALA A 39 -17.87 7.55 25.19
N LEU A 40 -17.77 6.53 26.05
CA LEU A 40 -16.91 5.36 25.80
C LEU A 40 -17.39 4.56 24.58
N SER A 41 -18.69 4.23 24.49
CA SER A 41 -19.25 3.53 23.33
C SER A 41 -19.01 4.29 22.04
N THR A 42 -19.21 5.61 22.03
CA THR A 42 -18.96 6.46 20.85
C THR A 42 -17.49 6.41 20.44
N ARG A 43 -16.57 6.53 21.41
CA ARG A 43 -15.13 6.43 21.12
C ARG A 43 -14.74 5.06 20.59
N VAL A 44 -15.29 3.99 21.15
CA VAL A 44 -15.06 2.62 20.66
C VAL A 44 -15.56 2.49 19.22
N SER A 45 -16.78 2.93 18.91
CA SER A 45 -17.31 2.86 17.54
C SER A 45 -16.49 3.66 16.54
N LEU A 46 -15.95 4.83 16.92
CA LEU A 46 -15.05 5.61 16.06
C LEU A 46 -13.74 4.86 15.79
N LEU A 47 -13.14 4.27 16.82
CA LEU A 47 -11.91 3.48 16.67
C LEU A 47 -12.14 2.21 15.84
N GLU A 48 -13.29 1.56 15.98
CA GLU A 48 -13.68 0.41 15.16
C GLU A 48 -13.83 0.80 13.68
N ALA A 49 -14.49 1.93 13.40
CA ALA A 49 -14.63 2.46 12.04
C ALA A 49 -13.27 2.83 11.42
N GLU A 50 -12.40 3.50 12.19
CA GLU A 50 -11.04 3.83 11.76
C GLU A 50 -10.22 2.56 11.50
N SER A 51 -10.28 1.57 12.40
CA SER A 51 -9.60 0.29 12.23
C SER A 51 -10.08 -0.45 10.98
N SER A 52 -11.39 -0.44 10.70
CA SER A 52 -11.93 -1.00 9.46
C SER A 52 -11.37 -0.27 8.24
N SER A 53 -11.41 1.07 8.22
CA SER A 53 -10.89 1.86 7.12
C SER A 53 -9.39 1.62 6.88
N LEU A 54 -8.60 1.47 7.94
CA LEU A 54 -7.18 1.17 7.83
C LEU A 54 -6.93 -0.24 7.27
N ARG A 55 -7.76 -1.23 7.65
CA ARG A 55 -7.69 -2.58 7.07
C ARG A 55 -8.04 -2.58 5.58
N ASP A 56 -9.06 -1.83 5.18
CA ASP A 56 -9.44 -1.72 3.76
C ASP A 56 -8.33 -1.05 2.93
N LYS A 57 -7.67 -0.02 3.49
CA LYS A 57 -6.50 0.58 2.84
C LYS A 57 -5.33 -0.38 2.75
N LEU A 58 -5.12 -1.22 3.77
CA LEU A 58 -4.05 -2.21 3.76
C LEU A 58 -4.29 -3.25 2.67
N THR A 59 -5.51 -3.77 2.55
CA THR A 59 -5.85 -4.75 1.49
C THR A 59 -5.74 -4.16 0.09
N GLU A 60 -6.12 -2.89 -0.10
CA GLU A 60 -5.89 -2.17 -1.36
C GLU A 60 -4.40 -2.08 -1.71
N LYS A 61 -3.55 -1.77 -0.72
CA LYS A 61 -2.10 -1.69 -0.91
C LYS A 61 -1.48 -3.05 -1.20
N ASP A 62 -1.91 -4.10 -0.51
CA ASP A 62 -1.46 -5.47 -0.77
C ASP A 62 -1.81 -5.92 -2.19
N GLN A 63 -3.01 -5.56 -2.68
CA GLN A 63 -3.39 -5.83 -4.07
C GLN A 63 -2.50 -5.07 -5.07
N GLN A 64 -2.24 -3.77 -4.81
CA GLN A 64 -1.32 -2.97 -5.65
C GLN A 64 0.08 -3.58 -5.68
N ILE A 65 0.59 -4.08 -4.55
CA ILE A 65 1.88 -4.75 -4.47
C ILE A 65 1.87 -6.03 -5.31
N ALA A 66 0.83 -6.86 -5.18
CA ALA A 66 0.70 -8.10 -5.95
C ALA A 66 0.69 -7.84 -7.46
N ASP A 67 -0.05 -6.82 -7.91
CA ASP A 67 -0.11 -6.43 -9.32
C ASP A 67 1.24 -5.93 -9.85
N LEU A 68 1.98 -5.17 -9.03
CA LEU A 68 3.33 -4.71 -9.38
C LEU A 68 4.34 -5.87 -9.44
N CYS A 69 4.28 -6.81 -8.50
CA CYS A 69 5.13 -8.01 -8.54
C CYS A 69 4.86 -8.82 -9.81
N ALA A 70 3.60 -9.05 -10.17
CA ALA A 70 3.25 -9.76 -11.40
C ALA A 70 3.77 -9.05 -12.67
N GLN A 71 3.76 -7.71 -12.69
CA GLN A 71 4.35 -6.94 -13.79
C GLN A 71 5.86 -7.07 -13.85
N ILE A 72 6.54 -7.07 -12.70
CA ILE A 72 8.00 -7.28 -12.63
C ILE A 72 8.33 -8.67 -13.20
N ASP A 73 7.65 -9.72 -12.74
CA ASP A 73 7.90 -11.09 -13.22
C ASP A 73 7.70 -11.22 -14.74
N ALA A 74 6.66 -10.56 -15.27
CA ALA A 74 6.40 -10.52 -16.72
C ALA A 74 7.51 -9.79 -17.49
N LEU A 75 8.00 -8.66 -16.96
CA LEU A 75 9.10 -7.91 -17.55
C LEU A 75 10.42 -8.68 -17.50
N GLU A 76 10.73 -9.36 -16.40
CA GLU A 76 11.91 -10.21 -16.26
C GLU A 76 11.90 -11.36 -17.27
N THR A 77 10.74 -12.01 -17.43
CA THR A 77 10.56 -13.06 -18.44
C THR A 77 10.77 -12.52 -19.85
N SER A 78 10.14 -11.39 -20.19
CA SER A 78 10.27 -10.75 -21.50
C SER A 78 11.72 -10.31 -21.79
N LEU A 79 12.41 -9.77 -20.79
CA LEU A 79 13.81 -9.36 -20.89
C LEU A 79 14.72 -10.58 -21.14
N SER A 80 14.52 -11.66 -20.39
CA SER A 80 15.26 -12.92 -20.56
C SER A 80 15.07 -13.50 -21.96
N GLU A 81 13.83 -13.57 -22.44
CA GLU A 81 13.53 -14.03 -23.80
C GLU A 81 14.19 -13.15 -24.87
N THR A 82 14.13 -11.83 -24.71
CA THR A 82 14.71 -10.88 -25.66
C THR A 82 16.24 -10.98 -25.66
N SER A 83 16.85 -11.14 -24.49
CA SER A 83 18.29 -11.35 -24.35
C SER A 83 18.71 -12.66 -25.03
N ASN A 84 17.96 -13.74 -24.85
CA ASN A 84 18.25 -15.02 -25.51
C ASN A 84 18.15 -14.90 -27.04
N LYS A 85 17.12 -14.22 -27.55
CA LYS A 85 16.97 -13.94 -28.99
C LYS A 85 18.13 -13.11 -29.53
N LEU A 86 18.61 -12.12 -28.79
CA LEU A 86 19.76 -11.31 -29.16
C LEU A 86 21.04 -12.15 -29.28
N VAL A 87 21.29 -13.03 -28.29
CA VAL A 87 22.45 -13.93 -28.32
C VAL A 87 22.40 -14.86 -29.55
N MET A 88 21.24 -15.42 -29.87
CA MET A 88 21.09 -16.25 -31.08
C MET A 88 21.33 -15.45 -32.37
N ALA A 89 20.79 -14.24 -32.47
CA ALA A 89 20.98 -13.38 -33.63
C ALA A 89 22.45 -12.98 -33.82
N ASP A 90 23.18 -12.71 -32.73
CA ASP A 90 24.62 -12.41 -32.80
C ASP A 90 25.44 -13.62 -33.25
N GLN A 91 25.12 -14.83 -32.77
CA GLN A 91 25.76 -16.07 -33.24
C GLN A 91 25.50 -16.33 -34.73
N GLU A 92 24.26 -16.14 -35.19
CA GLU A 92 23.92 -16.26 -36.60
C GLU A 92 24.68 -15.25 -37.47
N LYS A 93 24.74 -13.99 -37.01
CA LYS A 93 25.51 -12.93 -37.68
C LYS A 93 26.98 -13.32 -37.84
N GLU A 94 27.62 -13.84 -36.79
CA GLU A 94 29.01 -14.29 -36.84
C GLU A 94 29.22 -15.44 -37.84
N SER A 95 28.30 -16.42 -37.87
CA SER A 95 28.33 -17.51 -38.85
C SER A 95 28.24 -16.97 -40.28
N LEU A 96 27.28 -16.08 -40.55
CA LEU A 96 27.08 -15.49 -41.87
C LEU A 96 28.28 -14.65 -42.33
N LEU A 97 28.95 -13.93 -41.41
CA LEU A 97 30.17 -13.19 -41.72
C LEU A 97 31.31 -14.13 -42.15
N LYS A 98 31.47 -15.26 -41.47
CA LYS A 98 32.45 -16.29 -41.83
C LYS A 98 32.16 -16.91 -43.19
N ASP A 99 30.90 -17.26 -43.45
CA ASP A 99 30.47 -17.84 -44.72
C ASP A 99 30.66 -16.86 -45.87
N ASN A 100 30.29 -15.58 -45.68
CA ASN A 100 30.49 -14.52 -46.67
C ASN A 100 31.99 -14.34 -46.99
N ALA A 101 32.86 -14.31 -45.97
CA ALA A 101 34.31 -14.24 -46.19
C ALA A 101 34.83 -15.46 -47.00
N SER A 102 34.32 -16.66 -46.71
CA SER A 102 34.67 -17.88 -47.44
C SER A 102 34.25 -17.81 -48.92
N LEU A 103 33.02 -17.37 -49.18
CA LEU A 103 32.46 -17.21 -50.53
C LEU A 103 33.17 -16.10 -51.32
N SER A 104 33.48 -14.97 -50.68
CA SER A 104 34.24 -13.91 -51.33
C SER A 104 35.62 -14.40 -51.78
N ASN A 105 36.27 -15.24 -50.97
CA ASN A 105 37.54 -15.84 -51.34
C ASN A 105 37.42 -16.85 -52.50
N THR A 106 36.35 -17.66 -52.55
CA THR A 106 36.13 -18.57 -53.69
C THR A 106 35.81 -17.81 -54.97
N VAL A 107 34.98 -16.77 -54.92
CA VAL A 107 34.68 -15.89 -56.07
C VAL A 107 35.96 -15.26 -56.62
N ARG A 108 36.83 -14.71 -55.76
CA ARG A 108 38.11 -14.13 -56.19
C ARG A 108 39.03 -15.16 -56.86
N LYS A 109 39.05 -16.41 -56.38
CA LYS A 109 39.82 -17.49 -57.00
C LYS A 109 39.28 -17.82 -58.39
N LEU A 110 37.97 -18.06 -58.50
CA LEU A 110 37.30 -18.37 -59.76
C LEU A 110 37.47 -17.25 -60.80
N GLN A 111 37.32 -15.98 -60.40
CA GLN A 111 37.57 -14.84 -61.29
C GLN A 111 39.00 -14.85 -61.84
N ARG A 112 39.99 -15.20 -61.01
CA ARG A 112 41.39 -15.30 -61.44
C ARG A 112 41.61 -16.48 -62.38
N ASP A 113 40.93 -17.59 -62.16
CA ASP A 113 41.06 -18.79 -62.99
C ASP A 113 40.35 -18.64 -64.35
N VAL A 114 39.26 -17.89 -64.42
CA VAL A 114 38.56 -17.56 -65.68
C VAL A 114 39.29 -16.48 -66.50
N SER A 115 40.07 -15.62 -65.85
CA SER A 115 40.83 -14.55 -66.54
C SER A 115 42.19 -15.00 -67.10
N LYS A 116 42.54 -16.30 -66.96
CA LYS A 116 43.75 -16.92 -67.50
C LYS A 116 43.43 -17.70 -68.76
#